data_AF-L1PG16-F1
#
_entry.id   AF-L1PG16-F1
#
_cell.length_a   1.000
_cell.length_b   1.000
_cell.length_c   1.000
_cell.angle_alpha   90.00
_cell.angle_beta   90.00
_cell.angle_gamma   90.00
#
_symmetry.space_group_name_H-M   'P 1'
#
loop_
_entity.id
_entity.type
_entity.pdbx_description
1 polymer ?
#
loop_
_entity_poly.entity_id
_entity_poly.type
_entity_poly.pdbx_seq_one_letter_code
_entity_poly.pdbx_strand_id
1 'polypeptide(L)'
;DAAIDGRRFWDGATLLEERYLANQQLPLVKQQGQYNCAPATGESTTGISQTRYRTILHGDPNTTPIDVNSFNNAIKSETGRNVVRFTNYLPKDKIGAEQIAGMMNRGNHFYLISNSSQAGITHATALNSVFLKTYQRISGSLYYKVIYQAMDPAIGAYTTIKANSMKYIFKIQP
;
A
#
# COMPACT_ATOMS: atom_id res chain seq x y z
N ASP A 1 14.12 35.51 -3.61
CA ASP A 1 14.96 34.65 -4.45
C ASP A 1 14.94 33.15 -4.17
N ALA A 2 14.33 32.62 -3.09
CA ALA A 2 14.26 31.16 -2.89
C ALA A 2 13.48 30.39 -3.99
N ALA A 3 12.45 30.99 -4.58
CA ALA A 3 11.67 30.35 -5.65
C ALA A 3 12.37 30.37 -7.04
N ILE A 4 13.33 31.28 -7.25
CA ILE A 4 14.02 31.47 -8.54
C ILE A 4 15.01 30.31 -8.80
N ASP A 5 15.57 29.73 -7.74
CA ASP A 5 16.55 28.64 -7.81
C ASP A 5 15.93 27.23 -7.72
N GLY A 6 14.61 27.09 -7.83
CA GLY A 6 13.93 25.81 -7.63
C GLY A 6 14.00 25.28 -6.19
N ARG A 7 14.33 26.14 -5.23
CA ARG A 7 14.45 25.78 -3.81
C ARG A 7 13.08 25.86 -3.14
N ARG A 8 12.80 24.93 -2.22
CA ARG A 8 11.57 24.95 -1.43
C ARG A 8 11.51 26.22 -0.57
N PHE A 9 10.37 26.91 -0.63
CA PHE A 9 10.15 28.17 0.07
C PHE A 9 10.45 28.13 1.58
N TRP A 10 10.12 27.02 2.24
CA TRP A 10 10.17 26.90 3.70
C TRP A 10 11.53 26.51 4.28
N ASP A 11 12.39 25.80 3.53
CA ASP A 11 13.67 25.28 4.03
C ASP A 11 14.85 25.48 3.05
N GLY A 12 14.60 26.11 1.90
CA GLY A 12 15.59 26.34 0.84
C GLY A 12 16.20 25.07 0.25
N ALA A 13 15.60 23.91 0.51
CA ALA A 13 16.11 22.63 0.02
C ALA A 13 15.72 22.41 -1.45
N THR A 14 16.64 21.82 -2.22
CA THR A 14 16.43 21.45 -3.62
C THR A 14 16.18 19.96 -3.73
N LEU A 15 15.16 19.56 -4.49
CA LEU A 15 14.96 18.16 -4.87
C LEU A 15 16.01 17.79 -5.92
N LEU A 16 16.87 16.81 -5.63
CA LEU A 16 17.90 16.35 -6.55
C LEU A 16 17.40 15.18 -7.41
N GLU A 17 16.67 14.25 -6.81
CA GLU A 17 16.31 12.99 -7.44
C GLU A 17 15.01 12.43 -6.88
N GLU A 18 14.22 11.79 -7.74
CA GLU A 18 13.16 10.86 -7.36
C GLU A 18 13.45 9.48 -7.95
N ARG A 19 13.57 8.46 -7.10
CA ARG A 19 13.94 7.11 -7.51
C ARG A 19 12.99 6.06 -6.96
N TYR A 20 12.38 5.28 -7.84
CA TYR A 20 11.64 4.09 -7.45
C TYR A 20 12.59 3.03 -6.91
N LEU A 21 12.31 2.54 -5.71
CA LEU A 21 12.94 1.35 -5.14
C LEU A 21 12.21 0.08 -5.58
N ALA A 22 10.87 0.17 -5.66
CA ALA A 22 10.00 -0.86 -6.21
C ALA A 22 8.74 -0.20 -6.80
N ASN A 23 8.24 -0.77 -7.90
CA ASN A 23 6.97 -0.40 -8.51
C ASN A 23 6.35 -1.65 -9.14
N GLN A 24 5.26 -2.15 -8.57
CA GLN A 24 4.63 -3.38 -8.99
C GLN A 24 3.59 -3.19 -10.10
N GLN A 25 3.25 -1.94 -10.43
CA GLN A 25 2.28 -1.59 -11.48
C GLN A 25 0.95 -2.35 -11.30
N LEU A 26 0.46 -2.42 -10.05
CA LEU A 26 -0.74 -3.18 -9.71
C LEU A 26 -1.97 -2.65 -10.47
N PRO A 27 -2.88 -3.51 -10.96
CA PRO A 27 -4.07 -3.04 -11.66
C PRO A 27 -4.93 -2.15 -10.75
N LEU A 28 -5.46 -1.07 -11.33
CA LEU A 28 -6.38 -0.15 -10.68
C LEU A 28 -7.75 -0.81 -10.58
N VAL A 29 -8.17 -1.14 -9.35
CA VAL A 29 -9.44 -1.83 -9.10
C VAL A 29 -10.29 -0.95 -8.19
N LYS A 30 -11.47 -0.55 -8.67
CA LYS A 30 -12.47 0.12 -7.83
C LYS A 30 -13.36 -0.91 -7.15
N GLN A 31 -13.64 -0.72 -5.86
CA GLN A 31 -14.57 -1.59 -5.14
C GLN A 31 -15.98 -1.47 -5.69
N GLN A 32 -16.64 -2.62 -5.82
CA GLN A 32 -18.05 -2.78 -6.14
C GLN A 32 -18.80 -3.13 -4.85
N GLY A 33 -19.60 -2.20 -4.35
CA GLY A 33 -20.26 -2.28 -3.04
C GLY A 33 -19.45 -1.63 -1.91
N GLN A 34 -20.14 -1.25 -0.83
CA GLN A 34 -19.57 -0.41 0.24
C GLN A 34 -18.53 -1.13 1.11
N TYR A 35 -18.66 -2.45 1.27
CA TYR A 35 -17.82 -3.26 2.14
C TYR A 35 -16.82 -4.13 1.36
N ASN A 36 -16.54 -3.81 0.09
CA ASN A 36 -15.73 -4.65 -0.80
C ASN A 36 -14.27 -4.23 -0.95
N CYS A 37 -13.77 -3.31 -0.12
CA CYS A 37 -12.40 -2.80 -0.20
C CYS A 37 -11.33 -3.90 -0.08
N ALA A 38 -11.51 -4.89 0.81
CA ALA A 38 -10.59 -6.01 0.96
C ALA A 38 -10.58 -6.92 -0.28
N PRO A 39 -11.71 -7.44 -0.78
CA PRO A 39 -11.75 -8.16 -2.05
C PRO A 39 -11.18 -7.40 -3.26
N ALA A 40 -11.45 -6.10 -3.40
CA ALA A 40 -10.87 -5.28 -4.48
C ALA A 40 -9.35 -5.09 -4.33
N THR A 41 -8.86 -4.97 -3.09
CA THR A 41 -7.42 -5.00 -2.79
C THR A 41 -6.79 -6.35 -3.11
N GLY A 42 -7.51 -7.44 -2.83
CA GLY A 42 -7.14 -8.80 -3.22
C GLY A 42 -7.01 -8.93 -4.73
N GLU A 43 -7.99 -8.44 -5.49
CA GLU A 43 -7.96 -8.45 -6.96
C GLU A 43 -6.73 -7.73 -7.51
N SER A 44 -6.41 -6.56 -6.97
CA SER A 44 -5.22 -5.80 -7.37
C SER A 44 -3.91 -6.54 -7.09
N THR A 45 -3.84 -7.26 -5.97
CA THR A 45 -2.61 -7.95 -5.55
C THR A 45 -2.49 -9.38 -6.06
N THR A 46 -3.56 -10.01 -6.50
CA THR A 46 -3.56 -11.45 -6.84
C THR A 46 -4.10 -11.75 -8.24
N GLY A 47 -4.83 -10.81 -8.85
CA GLY A 47 -5.55 -11.03 -10.10
C GLY A 47 -6.89 -11.77 -9.93
N ILE A 48 -7.25 -12.22 -8.72
CA ILE A 48 -8.52 -12.90 -8.45
C ILE A 48 -9.62 -11.86 -8.24
N SER A 49 -10.70 -11.94 -9.03
CA SER A 49 -11.74 -10.91 -9.01
C SER A 49 -12.39 -10.73 -7.63
N GLN A 50 -12.77 -9.49 -7.31
CA GLN A 50 -13.47 -9.17 -6.07
C GLN A 50 -14.80 -9.93 -5.95
N THR A 51 -15.44 -10.27 -7.07
CA THR A 51 -16.63 -11.13 -7.12
C THR A 51 -16.30 -12.54 -6.67
N ARG A 52 -15.19 -13.12 -7.15
CA ARG A 52 -14.76 -14.46 -6.75
C ARG A 52 -14.42 -14.52 -5.26
N TYR A 53 -13.71 -13.52 -4.74
CA TYR A 53 -13.47 -13.40 -3.30
C TYR A 53 -14.78 -13.33 -2.52
N ARG A 54 -15.77 -12.57 -3.02
CA ARG A 54 -17.10 -12.50 -2.38
C ARG A 54 -17.87 -13.81 -2.41
N THR A 55 -17.73 -14.62 -3.45
CA THR A 55 -18.35 -15.95 -3.49
C THR A 55 -17.88 -16.83 -2.33
N ILE A 56 -16.60 -16.73 -1.96
CA ILE A 56 -15.96 -17.58 -0.94
C ILE A 56 -16.16 -17.01 0.46
N LEU A 57 -16.05 -15.69 0.60
CA LEU A 57 -16.25 -15.00 1.86
C LEU A 57 -17.74 -14.90 2.25
N HIS A 58 -18.63 -15.13 1.27
CA HIS A 58 -20.07 -14.94 1.37
C HIS A 58 -20.45 -13.50 1.76
N GLY A 59 -21.76 -13.27 1.92
CA GLY A 59 -22.32 -11.97 2.31
C GLY A 59 -22.45 -10.96 1.16
N ASP A 60 -23.34 -9.99 1.36
CA ASP A 60 -23.61 -8.94 0.39
C ASP A 60 -22.52 -7.86 0.46
N PRO A 61 -21.87 -7.50 -0.67
CA PRO A 61 -20.82 -6.48 -0.71
C PRO A 61 -21.30 -5.08 -0.29
N ASN A 62 -22.60 -4.84 -0.21
CA ASN A 62 -23.17 -3.56 0.23
C ASN A 62 -23.43 -3.47 1.73
N THR A 63 -23.46 -4.60 2.45
CA THR A 63 -23.90 -4.64 3.85
C THR A 63 -23.03 -5.49 4.76
N THR A 64 -22.28 -6.44 4.21
CA THR A 64 -21.51 -7.42 4.98
C THR A 64 -20.01 -7.08 4.99
N PRO A 65 -19.45 -6.64 6.13
CA PRO A 65 -18.02 -6.43 6.26
C PRO A 65 -17.24 -7.75 6.22
N ILE A 66 -15.97 -7.66 5.84
CA ILE A 66 -15.04 -8.80 5.79
C ILE A 66 -14.08 -8.73 6.97
N ASP A 67 -13.90 -9.83 7.69
CA ASP A 67 -12.87 -9.95 8.71
C ASP A 67 -11.50 -10.33 8.10
N VAL A 68 -10.44 -9.95 8.80
CA VAL A 68 -9.05 -10.14 8.34
C VAL A 68 -8.66 -11.60 8.18
N ASN A 69 -9.12 -12.47 9.07
CA ASN A 69 -8.70 -13.87 9.07
C ASN A 69 -9.34 -14.62 7.90
N SER A 70 -10.65 -14.42 7.68
CA SER A 70 -11.34 -14.99 6.52
C SER A 70 -10.76 -14.48 5.21
N PHE A 71 -10.41 -13.18 5.13
CA PHE A 71 -9.76 -12.65 3.94
C PHE A 71 -8.38 -13.28 3.67
N ASN A 72 -7.54 -13.43 4.70
CA ASN A 72 -6.26 -14.12 4.57
C ASN A 72 -6.40 -15.57 4.13
N ASN A 73 -7.38 -16.27 4.70
CA ASN A 73 -7.69 -17.64 4.32
C ASN A 73 -8.20 -17.73 2.88
N ALA A 74 -9.02 -16.77 2.43
CA ALA A 74 -9.50 -16.70 1.06
C ALA A 74 -8.36 -16.45 0.06
N ILE A 75 -7.41 -15.55 0.37
CA ILE A 75 -6.20 -15.37 -0.46
C ILE A 75 -5.44 -16.69 -0.59
N LYS A 76 -5.18 -17.37 0.54
CA LYS A 76 -4.48 -18.65 0.54
C LYS A 76 -5.23 -19.73 -0.25
N SER A 77 -6.55 -19.81 -0.11
CA SER A 77 -7.39 -20.78 -0.81
C SER A 77 -7.37 -20.58 -2.32
N GLU A 78 -7.44 -19.32 -2.78
CA GLU A 78 -7.53 -19.02 -4.22
C GLU A 78 -6.18 -18.99 -4.94
N THR A 79 -5.10 -18.74 -4.22
CA THR A 79 -3.77 -18.52 -4.83
C THR A 79 -2.71 -19.49 -4.37
N GLY A 80 -2.95 -20.26 -3.29
CA GLY A 80 -1.91 -21.03 -2.59
C GLY A 80 -0.94 -20.18 -1.77
N ARG A 81 -1.03 -18.85 -1.85
CA ARG A 81 -0.06 -17.93 -1.24
C ARG A 81 -0.39 -17.66 0.22
N ASN A 82 0.61 -17.81 1.09
CA ASN A 82 0.44 -17.52 2.50
C ASN A 82 0.42 -16.01 2.75
N VAL A 83 -0.45 -15.58 3.67
CA VAL A 83 -0.50 -14.20 4.15
C VAL A 83 -0.02 -14.14 5.59
N VAL A 84 0.97 -13.29 5.85
CA VAL A 84 1.53 -13.09 7.18
C VAL A 84 1.44 -11.64 7.58
N ARG A 85 1.15 -11.38 8.86
CA ARG A 85 1.28 -10.04 9.43
C ARG A 85 2.75 -9.64 9.40
N PHE A 86 3.04 -8.49 8.79
CA PHE A 86 4.41 -8.02 8.61
C PHE A 86 4.80 -7.00 9.67
N THR A 87 4.07 -5.89 9.78
CA THR A 87 4.33 -4.84 10.76
C THR A 87 3.07 -3.98 10.94
N ASN A 88 3.11 -3.03 11.88
CA ASN A 88 2.01 -2.09 12.12
C ASN A 88 2.11 -0.84 11.23
N TYR A 89 3.33 -0.43 10.85
CA TYR A 89 3.54 0.80 10.08
C TYR A 89 4.63 0.61 9.05
N LEU A 90 4.52 1.32 7.94
CA LEU A 90 5.59 1.36 6.96
C LEU A 90 6.82 2.09 7.57
N PRO A 91 8.05 1.67 7.26
CA PRO A 91 9.25 2.34 7.72
C PRO A 91 9.35 3.75 7.15
N LYS A 92 9.88 4.69 7.92
CA LYS A 92 10.07 6.08 7.49
C LYS A 92 11.50 6.36 7.00
N ASP A 93 12.42 5.49 7.37
CA ASP A 93 13.83 5.56 6.99
C ASP A 93 14.12 4.79 5.70
N LYS A 94 15.26 5.14 5.09
CA LYS A 94 15.72 4.57 3.82
C LYS A 94 15.94 3.06 3.92
N ILE A 95 16.53 2.57 5.01
CA ILE A 95 16.91 1.15 5.15
C ILE A 95 15.66 0.27 5.18
N GLY A 96 14.67 0.63 5.99
CA GLY A 96 13.40 -0.10 6.03
C GLY A 96 12.63 -0.03 4.71
N ALA A 97 12.66 1.12 4.02
CA ALA A 97 12.04 1.27 2.71
C ALA A 97 12.69 0.34 1.65
N GLU A 98 14.03 0.25 1.66
CA GLU A 98 14.80 -0.66 0.80
C GLU A 98 14.50 -2.13 1.11
N GLN A 99 14.26 -2.48 2.39
CA GLN A 99 13.85 -3.84 2.77
C GLN A 99 12.46 -4.20 2.20
N ILE A 100 11.47 -3.32 2.32
CA ILE A 100 10.14 -3.52 1.74
C ILE A 100 10.24 -3.63 0.22
N ALA A 101 10.93 -2.68 -0.41
CA ALA A 101 11.11 -2.69 -1.86
C ALA A 101 11.81 -3.97 -2.34
N GLY A 102 12.83 -4.43 -1.62
CA GLY A 102 13.49 -5.71 -1.91
C GLY A 102 12.54 -6.90 -1.82
N MET A 103 11.59 -6.91 -0.88
CA MET A 103 10.56 -7.94 -0.82
C MET A 103 9.57 -7.84 -1.99
N MET A 104 9.15 -6.63 -2.35
CA MET A 104 8.26 -6.39 -3.50
C MET A 104 8.89 -6.88 -4.81
N ASN A 105 10.17 -6.57 -5.03
CA ASN A 105 10.93 -7.00 -6.21
C ASN A 105 11.16 -8.52 -6.25
N ARG A 106 11.02 -9.23 -5.11
CA ARG A 106 11.03 -10.69 -5.02
C ARG A 106 9.63 -11.33 -5.14
N GLY A 107 8.62 -10.57 -5.58
CA GLY A 107 7.26 -11.07 -5.81
C GLY A 107 6.34 -11.07 -4.58
N ASN A 108 6.76 -10.50 -3.45
CA ASN A 108 5.84 -10.31 -2.33
C ASN A 108 4.89 -9.15 -2.66
N HIS A 109 3.61 -9.32 -2.35
CA HIS A 109 2.65 -8.21 -2.37
C HIS A 109 2.33 -7.79 -0.95
N PHE A 110 2.01 -6.52 -0.77
CA PHE A 110 1.60 -6.00 0.53
C PHE A 110 0.23 -5.37 0.41
N TYR A 111 -0.65 -5.70 1.34
CA TYR A 111 -1.87 -4.94 1.55
C TYR A 111 -1.84 -4.32 2.94
N LEU A 112 -2.49 -3.17 3.06
CA LEU A 112 -2.55 -2.38 4.27
C LEU A 112 -4.00 -2.26 4.71
N ILE A 113 -4.25 -2.26 6.02
CA ILE A 113 -5.58 -1.97 6.58
C ILE A 113 -5.51 -0.83 7.61
N SER A 114 -6.48 0.08 7.56
CA SER A 114 -6.51 1.27 8.42
C SER A 114 -6.91 0.92 9.85
N ASN A 115 -7.88 0.01 10.00
CA ASN A 115 -8.30 -0.56 11.27
C ASN A 115 -9.05 -1.88 11.02
N SER A 116 -9.12 -2.71 12.06
CA SER A 116 -10.07 -3.81 12.15
C SER A 116 -10.85 -3.64 13.45
N SER A 117 -12.18 -3.60 13.38
CA SER A 117 -13.05 -3.63 14.56
C SER A 117 -13.78 -4.97 14.65
N GLN A 118 -14.63 -5.17 15.65
CA GLN A 118 -15.60 -6.28 15.64
C GLN A 118 -16.47 -6.26 14.36
N ALA A 119 -16.64 -5.11 13.72
CA ALA A 119 -17.33 -4.95 12.45
C ALA A 119 -16.43 -5.17 11.21
N GLY A 120 -15.25 -5.80 11.35
CA GLY A 120 -14.38 -6.17 10.24
C GLY A 120 -13.39 -5.09 9.79
N ILE A 121 -12.82 -5.28 8.60
CA ILE A 121 -11.88 -4.36 7.96
C ILE A 121 -12.59 -3.06 7.59
N THR A 122 -12.11 -1.93 8.11
CA THR A 122 -12.70 -0.61 7.79
C THR A 122 -12.29 -0.12 6.40
N HIS A 123 -11.02 -0.29 6.04
CA HIS A 123 -10.52 0.03 4.72
C HIS A 123 -9.22 -0.75 4.45
N ALA A 124 -9.09 -1.25 3.22
CA ALA A 124 -7.91 -1.96 2.74
C ALA A 124 -7.37 -1.30 1.46
N THR A 125 -6.05 -1.27 1.32
CA THR A 125 -5.36 -0.78 0.12
C THR A 125 -4.19 -1.70 -0.25
N ALA A 126 -3.77 -1.69 -1.51
CA ALA A 126 -2.62 -2.48 -1.98
C ALA A 126 -1.38 -1.58 -2.13
N LEU A 127 -0.24 -1.95 -1.53
CA LEU A 127 1.00 -1.20 -1.72
C LEU A 127 1.51 -1.42 -3.14
N ASN A 128 1.57 -0.35 -3.95
CA ASN A 128 1.99 -0.42 -5.34
C ASN A 128 3.48 -0.09 -5.51
N SER A 129 3.94 0.99 -4.89
CA SER A 129 5.31 1.47 -5.08
C SER A 129 5.92 2.10 -3.83
N VAL A 130 7.25 2.02 -3.78
CA VAL A 130 8.10 2.67 -2.79
C VAL A 130 9.14 3.48 -3.55
N PHE A 131 9.26 4.76 -3.28
CA PHE A 131 10.26 5.61 -3.91
C PHE A 131 10.88 6.59 -2.92
N LEU A 132 12.13 6.97 -3.19
CA LEU A 132 12.88 7.94 -2.42
C LEU A 132 12.92 9.27 -3.16
N LYS A 133 12.71 10.35 -2.42
CA LYS A 133 13.06 11.70 -2.85
C LYS A 133 14.32 12.13 -2.12
N THR A 134 15.37 12.45 -2.85
CA THR A 134 16.65 12.94 -2.31
C THR A 134 16.67 14.45 -2.38
N TYR A 135 16.92 15.10 -1.25
CA TYR A 135 16.98 16.56 -1.15
C TYR A 135 18.36 17.01 -0.69
N GLN A 136 18.82 18.14 -1.21
CA GLN A 136 19.99 18.85 -0.73
C GLN A 136 19.56 20.06 0.09
N ARG A 137 20.06 20.18 1.32
CA ARG A 137 19.89 21.37 2.17
C ARG A 137 20.77 22.52 1.67
N ILE A 138 20.49 23.74 2.13
CA ILE A 138 21.36 24.90 1.88
C ILE A 138 22.80 24.64 2.33
N SER A 139 22.99 23.90 3.43
CA SER A 139 24.30 23.50 3.94
C SER A 139 25.04 22.47 3.09
N GLY A 140 24.48 22.05 1.95
CA GLY A 140 25.03 21.02 1.07
C GLY A 140 24.75 19.58 1.50
N SER A 141 24.26 19.36 2.72
CA SER A 141 23.98 18.00 3.24
C SER A 141 22.71 17.40 2.62
N LEU A 142 22.73 16.08 2.46
CA LEU A 142 21.64 15.32 1.86
C LEU A 142 20.67 14.79 2.92
N TYR A 143 19.39 14.74 2.56
CA TYR A 143 18.39 13.98 3.32
C TYR A 143 17.38 13.34 2.37
N TYR A 144 16.75 12.26 2.85
CA TYR A 144 15.82 11.46 2.07
C TYR A 144 14.41 11.57 2.63
N LYS A 145 13.41 11.54 1.76
CA LYS A 145 12.02 11.26 2.13
C LYS A 145 11.57 9.99 1.45
N VAL A 146 11.09 9.04 2.24
CA VAL A 146 10.42 7.84 1.75
C VAL A 146 8.98 8.18 1.39
N ILE A 147 8.56 7.80 0.19
CA ILE A 147 7.20 7.95 -0.30
C ILE A 147 6.64 6.57 -0.64
N TYR A 148 5.40 6.36 -0.26
CA TYR A 148 4.65 5.15 -0.53
C TYR A 148 3.43 5.49 -1.35
N GLN A 149 3.16 4.68 -2.37
CA GLN A 149 1.95 4.77 -3.16
C GLN A 149 1.17 3.47 -3.03
N ALA A 150 -0.13 3.59 -2.80
CA ALA A 150 -1.03 2.44 -2.73
C ALA A 150 -2.14 2.57 -3.79
N MET A 151 -2.60 1.45 -4.32
CA MET A 151 -3.89 1.38 -5.01
C MET A 151 -4.99 1.44 -3.94
N ASP A 152 -5.81 2.49 -4.02
CA ASP A 152 -6.96 2.70 -3.15
C ASP A 152 -8.24 2.26 -3.88
N PRO A 153 -8.92 1.20 -3.40
CA PRO A 153 -10.10 0.68 -4.06
C PRO A 153 -11.34 1.57 -3.90
N ALA A 154 -11.38 2.50 -2.94
CA ALA A 154 -12.52 3.40 -2.79
C ALA A 154 -12.66 4.32 -4.01
N ILE A 155 -11.52 4.73 -4.57
CA ILE A 155 -11.45 5.60 -5.75
C ILE A 155 -11.01 4.86 -7.02
N GLY A 156 -10.41 3.68 -6.90
CA GLY A 156 -9.86 2.92 -8.03
C GLY A 156 -8.64 3.61 -8.64
N ALA A 157 -7.80 4.22 -7.82
CA ALA A 157 -6.65 5.01 -8.28
C ALA A 157 -5.47 4.86 -7.31
N TYR A 158 -4.28 5.26 -7.77
CA TYR A 158 -3.12 5.34 -6.91
C TYR A 158 -3.16 6.60 -6.03
N THR A 159 -2.87 6.43 -4.75
CA THR A 159 -2.77 7.51 -3.79
C THR A 159 -1.44 7.46 -3.04
N THR A 160 -0.87 8.62 -2.75
CA THR A 160 0.31 8.72 -1.90
C THR A 160 -0.12 8.61 -0.45
N ILE A 161 0.43 7.64 0.29
CA ILE A 161 0.10 7.41 1.69
C ILE A 161 1.27 7.79 2.60
N LYS A 162 0.95 8.22 3.82
CA LYS A 162 1.97 8.39 4.86
C LYS A 162 2.29 7.03 5.46
N ALA A 163 3.51 6.90 5.98
CA ALA A 163 3.99 5.66 6.58
C ALA A 163 3.11 5.15 7.75
N ASN A 164 2.38 6.06 8.41
CA ASN A 164 1.46 5.79 9.51
C ASN A 164 -0.03 5.89 9.13
N SER A 165 -0.37 5.97 7.84
CA SER A 165 -1.76 6.07 7.39
C SER A 165 -2.57 4.79 7.65
N MET A 166 -1.90 3.64 7.81
CA MET A 166 -2.51 2.33 7.99
C MET A 166 -1.92 1.64 9.22
N LYS A 167 -2.74 0.90 9.99
CA LYS A 167 -2.36 0.32 11.29
C LYS A 167 -1.80 -1.09 11.20
N TYR A 168 -2.13 -1.83 10.14
CA TYR A 168 -1.65 -3.20 9.98
C TYR A 168 -1.26 -3.44 8.53
N ILE A 169 -0.12 -4.09 8.35
CA ILE A 169 0.45 -4.40 7.04
C ILE A 169 0.63 -5.90 6.96
N PHE A 170 0.08 -6.46 5.89
CA PHE A 170 0.13 -7.88 5.60
C PHE A 170 0.96 -8.11 4.35
N LYS A 171 1.74 -9.18 4.39
CA LYS A 171 2.59 -9.62 3.29
C LYS A 171 2.00 -10.90 2.71
N ILE A 172 1.65 -10.85 1.43
CA ILE A 172 1.32 -12.02 0.61
C ILE A 172 2.63 -12.54 0.03
N GLN A 173 3.05 -13.72 0.48
CA GLN A 173 4.29 -14.35 0.03
C GLN A 173 4.12 -14.84 -1.43
N PRO A 174 5.19 -14.87 -2.25
CA PRO A 174 5.11 -15.40 -3.61
C PRO A 174 4.59 -16.84 -3.64
#